data_AF-A0AAE3GX14-F1
#
_entry.id   AF-A0AAE3GX14-F1
#
_cell.length_a   1.000
_cell.length_b   1.000
_cell.length_c   1.000
_cell.angle_alpha   90.00
_cell.angle_beta   90.00
_cell.angle_gamma   90.00
#
_symmetry.space_group_name_H-M   'P 1'
#
loop_
_entity.id
_entity.type
_entity.pdbx_description
1 polymer ?
#
loop_
_entity_poly.entity_id
_entity_poly.type
_entity_poly.pdbx_seq_one_letter_code
_entity_poly.pdbx_strand_id
1 'polypeptide(L)'
;MSTAIDNFTKQLHDNLEAVEDRVKSLKDSIQSAPKKTQAEIQSRLDEAKITLDAKKQEFDEYRAKLKTQFEEKESEVKSNVEEWKASREVKKLEHRADKAEDYAATTIFLAMTTIEEAEEATLAAIAARLDAKAALGTTTN
;
A
#
# COMPACT_ATOMS: atom_id res chain seq x y z
N MET A 1 -9.50 25.05 12.16
CA MET A 1 -9.69 23.61 12.41
C MET A 1 -8.97 23.25 13.71
N SER A 2 -9.26 22.10 14.30
CA SER A 2 -8.48 21.60 15.46
C SER A 2 -7.11 21.14 14.96
N THR A 3 -6.04 21.38 15.74
CA THR A 3 -4.67 20.91 15.43
C THR A 3 -4.61 19.41 15.14
N ALA A 4 -5.47 18.60 15.77
CA ALA A 4 -5.57 17.17 15.51
C ALA A 4 -6.01 16.87 14.05
N ILE A 5 -7.06 17.55 13.58
CA ILE A 5 -7.58 17.39 12.21
C ILE A 5 -6.54 17.85 11.19
N ASP A 6 -5.84 18.95 11.48
CA ASP A 6 -4.81 19.49 10.59
C ASP A 6 -3.63 18.50 10.46
N ASN A 7 -3.17 17.93 11.58
CA ASN A 7 -2.09 16.93 11.59
C ASN A 7 -2.50 15.66 10.87
N PHE A 8 -3.68 15.13 11.15
CA PHE A 8 -4.21 13.93 10.49
C PHE A 8 -4.34 14.14 8.97
N THR A 9 -4.91 15.26 8.55
CA THR A 9 -5.09 15.57 7.12
C THR A 9 -3.73 15.70 6.42
N LYS A 10 -2.74 16.31 7.07
CA LYS A 10 -1.38 16.39 6.54
C LYS A 10 -0.75 15.00 6.38
N GLN A 11 -0.87 14.14 7.39
CA GLN A 11 -0.35 12.77 7.29
C GLN A 11 -1.02 11.98 6.16
N LEU A 12 -2.33 12.10 5.99
CA LEU A 12 -3.03 11.46 4.87
C LEU A 12 -2.57 12.01 3.52
N HIS A 13 -2.35 13.32 3.42
CA HIS A 13 -1.82 13.95 2.22
C HIS A 13 -0.44 13.37 1.86
N ASP A 14 0.49 13.36 2.81
CA ASP A 14 1.85 12.85 2.61
C ASP A 14 1.83 11.36 2.21
N ASN A 15 0.93 10.56 2.80
CA ASN A 15 0.74 9.16 2.42
C ASN A 15 0.19 9.00 1.00
N LEU A 16 -0.75 9.86 0.59
CA LEU A 16 -1.31 9.84 -0.77
C LEU A 16 -0.28 10.25 -1.82
N GLU A 17 0.55 11.24 -1.52
CA GLU A 17 1.65 11.67 -2.39
C GLU A 17 2.65 10.52 -2.58
N ALA A 18 2.99 9.80 -1.52
CA ALA A 18 3.84 8.60 -1.61
C ALA A 18 3.21 7.50 -2.49
N VAL A 19 1.89 7.27 -2.37
CA VAL A 19 1.16 6.33 -3.24
C VAL A 19 1.21 6.79 -4.70
N GLU A 20 0.98 8.08 -4.97
CA GLU A 20 1.03 8.63 -6.31
C GLU A 20 2.41 8.42 -6.97
N ASP A 21 3.48 8.70 -6.23
CA ASP A 21 4.84 8.53 -6.70
C ASP A 21 5.19 7.07 -6.99
N ARG A 22 4.71 6.12 -6.16
CA ARG A 22 4.86 4.69 -6.42
C ARG A 22 4.11 4.25 -7.68
N VAL A 23 2.87 4.71 -7.88
CA VAL A 23 2.11 4.40 -9.11
C VAL A 23 2.81 4.97 -10.35
N LYS A 24 3.36 6.19 -10.28
CA LYS A 24 4.16 6.77 -11.36
C LYS A 24 5.39 5.90 -11.66
N SER A 25 6.12 5.48 -10.62
CA SER A 25 7.30 4.61 -10.76
C SER A 25 6.96 3.29 -11.47
N LEU A 26 5.88 2.62 -11.05
CA LEU A 26 5.39 1.40 -11.70
C LEU A 26 5.01 1.65 -13.17
N LYS A 27 4.32 2.75 -13.45
CA LYS A 27 3.98 3.13 -14.84
C LYS A 27 5.23 3.30 -15.69
N ASP A 28 6.25 4.00 -15.17
CA ASP A 28 7.52 4.20 -15.87
C ASP A 28 8.29 2.87 -16.05
N SER A 29 8.20 1.97 -15.07
CA SER A 29 8.71 0.60 -15.15
C SER A 29 8.11 -0.15 -16.35
N ILE A 30 6.78 -0.08 -16.50
CA ILE A 30 6.06 -0.72 -17.60
C ILE A 30 6.43 -0.09 -18.95
N GLN A 31 6.48 1.25 -19.03
CA GLN A 31 6.75 1.96 -20.29
C GLN A 31 8.19 1.78 -20.77
N SER A 32 9.15 1.70 -19.85
CA SER A 32 10.56 1.52 -20.19
C SER A 32 10.93 0.07 -20.46
N ALA A 33 10.17 -0.90 -19.96
CA ALA A 33 10.49 -2.32 -20.07
C ALA A 33 10.79 -2.83 -21.48
N PRO A 34 10.05 -2.46 -22.56
CA PRO A 34 10.36 -2.91 -23.92
C PRO A 34 11.73 -2.46 -24.44
N LYS A 35 12.33 -1.43 -23.83
CA LYS A 35 13.63 -0.87 -24.21
C LYS A 35 14.78 -1.41 -23.38
N LYS A 36 14.50 -2.15 -22.31
CA LYS A 36 15.49 -2.69 -21.38
C LYS A 36 15.92 -4.09 -21.80
N THR A 37 17.15 -4.42 -21.45
CA THR A 37 17.73 -5.76 -21.59
C THR A 37 17.21 -6.69 -20.50
N GLN A 38 17.45 -7.99 -20.65
CA GLN A 38 17.07 -8.98 -19.62
C GLN A 38 17.79 -8.73 -18.29
N ALA A 39 19.08 -8.42 -18.32
CA ALA A 39 19.85 -8.04 -17.14
C ALA A 39 19.29 -6.75 -16.50
N GLU A 40 18.93 -5.78 -17.35
CA GLU A 40 18.09 -4.60 -17.09
C GLU A 40 16.91 -4.87 -16.14
N ILE A 41 16.06 -5.77 -16.58
CA ILE A 41 14.81 -6.13 -15.89
C ILE A 41 15.10 -6.95 -14.64
N GLN A 42 16.05 -7.89 -14.70
CA GLN A 42 16.38 -8.76 -13.57
C GLN A 42 16.94 -7.97 -12.38
N SER A 43 17.84 -7.00 -12.62
CA SER A 43 18.38 -6.15 -11.56
C SER A 43 17.26 -5.41 -10.81
N ARG A 44 16.29 -4.87 -11.56
CA ARG A 44 15.15 -4.13 -10.96
C ARG A 44 14.18 -5.05 -10.24
N LEU A 45 13.99 -6.26 -10.75
CA LEU A 45 13.20 -7.28 -10.07
C LEU A 45 13.83 -7.64 -8.72
N ASP A 46 15.14 -7.80 -8.68
CA ASP A 46 15.86 -8.13 -7.44
C ASP A 46 15.77 -6.97 -6.42
N GLU A 47 15.89 -5.72 -6.87
CA GLU A 47 15.65 -4.53 -6.02
C GLU A 47 14.22 -4.48 -5.47
N ALA A 48 13.21 -4.77 -6.31
CA ALA A 48 11.81 -4.82 -5.90
C ALA A 48 11.57 -5.92 -4.85
N LYS A 49 12.15 -7.11 -5.05
CA LYS A 49 12.07 -8.22 -4.08
C LYS A 49 12.70 -7.87 -2.74
N ILE A 50 13.90 -7.26 -2.75
CA ILE A 50 14.56 -6.81 -1.51
C ILE A 50 13.67 -5.81 -0.76
N THR A 51 13.07 -4.87 -1.48
CA THR A 51 12.17 -3.87 -0.88
C THR A 51 10.94 -4.53 -0.26
N LEU A 52 10.33 -5.50 -0.96
CA LEU A 52 9.15 -6.19 -0.48
C LEU A 52 9.46 -7.10 0.72
N ASP A 53 10.58 -7.84 0.66
CA ASP A 53 11.02 -8.71 1.76
C ASP A 53 11.33 -7.90 3.02
N ALA A 54 11.95 -6.72 2.89
CA ALA A 54 12.21 -5.83 4.01
C ALA A 54 10.91 -5.35 4.71
N LYS A 55 9.79 -5.30 3.98
CA LYS A 55 8.49 -4.82 4.46
C LYS A 55 7.51 -5.94 4.77
N LYS A 56 7.88 -7.20 4.55
CA LYS A 56 6.95 -8.33 4.63
C LYS A 56 6.33 -8.50 6.01
N GLN A 57 7.15 -8.39 7.06
CA GLN A 57 6.65 -8.48 8.44
C GLN A 57 5.69 -7.34 8.75
N GLU A 58 6.06 -6.11 8.39
CA GLU A 58 5.21 -4.93 8.58
C GLU A 58 3.87 -5.11 7.84
N PHE A 59 3.91 -5.61 6.61
CA PHE A 59 2.70 -5.89 5.83
C PHE A 59 1.76 -6.90 6.50
N ASP A 60 2.30 -8.00 7.03
CA ASP A 60 1.50 -9.01 7.73
C ASP A 60 0.87 -8.44 9.01
N GLU A 61 1.61 -7.62 9.75
CA GLU A 61 1.12 -6.90 10.94
C GLU A 61 -0.02 -5.93 10.58
N TYR A 62 0.15 -5.14 9.51
CA TYR A 62 -0.87 -4.20 9.04
C TYR A 62 -2.11 -4.89 8.48
N ARG A 63 -1.97 -6.06 7.82
CA ARG A 63 -3.12 -6.88 7.40
C ARG A 63 -3.91 -7.40 8.60
N ALA A 64 -3.22 -7.93 9.61
CA ALA A 64 -3.86 -8.38 10.84
C ALA A 64 -4.57 -7.22 11.56
N LYS A 65 -3.90 -6.06 11.64
CA LYS A 65 -4.45 -4.83 12.22
C LYS A 65 -5.69 -4.37 11.46
N LEU A 66 -5.66 -4.34 10.13
CA LEU A 66 -6.80 -3.94 9.31
C LEU A 66 -8.02 -4.83 9.58
N LYS A 67 -7.81 -6.15 9.70
CA LYS A 67 -8.89 -7.08 10.01
C LYS A 67 -9.56 -6.74 11.35
N THR A 68 -8.76 -6.55 12.40
CA THR A 68 -9.26 -6.14 13.71
C THR A 68 -10.01 -4.81 13.65
N GLN A 69 -9.43 -3.79 13.01
CA GLN A 69 -10.08 -2.48 12.89
C GLN A 69 -11.38 -2.53 12.08
N PHE A 70 -11.46 -3.39 11.06
CA PHE A 70 -12.69 -3.58 10.28
C PHE A 70 -13.81 -4.17 11.15
N GLU A 71 -13.52 -5.21 11.92
CA GLU A 71 -14.44 -5.82 12.87
C GLU A 71 -14.88 -4.80 13.96
N GLU A 72 -13.93 -4.03 14.51
CA GLU A 72 -14.23 -2.98 15.48
C GLU A 72 -15.15 -1.90 14.90
N LYS A 73 -14.92 -1.48 13.65
CA LYS A 73 -15.76 -0.49 12.96
C LYS A 73 -17.17 -1.01 12.71
N GLU A 74 -17.33 -2.28 12.31
CA GLU A 74 -18.66 -2.88 12.14
C GLU A 74 -19.42 -3.02 13.46
N SER A 75 -18.71 -3.24 14.56
CA SER A 75 -19.30 -3.30 15.90
C SER A 75 -19.72 -1.93 16.47
N GLU A 76 -19.31 -0.83 15.83
CA GLU A 76 -19.65 0.52 16.29
C GLU A 76 -21.15 0.82 16.06
N VAL A 77 -21.88 0.94 17.16
CA VAL A 77 -23.32 1.24 17.14
C VAL A 77 -23.57 2.74 17.14
N LYS A 78 -24.27 3.24 16.10
CA LYS A 78 -24.65 4.66 15.97
C LYS A 78 -25.38 5.22 17.20
N SER A 79 -26.18 4.40 17.88
CA SER A 79 -26.87 4.76 19.13
C SER A 79 -25.92 5.15 20.26
N ASN A 80 -24.77 4.47 20.38
CA ASN A 80 -23.77 4.76 21.42
C ASN A 80 -23.13 6.14 21.18
N VAL A 81 -22.89 6.49 19.91
CA VAL A 81 -22.28 7.77 19.54
C VAL A 81 -23.19 8.95 19.87
N GLU A 82 -24.49 8.85 19.60
CA GLU A 82 -25.43 9.92 19.94
C GLU A 82 -25.60 10.09 21.45
N GLU A 83 -25.60 8.99 22.21
CA GLU A 83 -25.58 9.04 23.68
C GLU A 83 -24.31 9.72 24.20
N TRP A 84 -23.14 9.36 23.67
CA TRP A 84 -21.87 9.99 24.07
C TRP A 84 -21.83 11.49 23.75
N LYS A 85 -22.41 11.92 22.63
CA LYS A 85 -22.57 13.34 22.30
C LYS A 85 -23.50 14.05 23.29
N ALA A 86 -24.66 13.45 23.58
CA ALA A 86 -25.64 14.03 24.51
C ALA A 86 -25.07 14.19 25.93
N SER A 87 -24.31 13.18 26.39
CA SER A 87 -23.68 13.15 27.71
C SER A 87 -22.31 13.85 27.75
N ARG A 88 -21.83 14.42 26.63
CA ARG A 88 -20.52 15.07 26.50
C ARG A 88 -19.35 14.17 26.94
N GLU A 89 -19.39 12.90 26.56
CA GLU A 89 -18.36 11.89 26.80
C GLU A 89 -17.14 12.10 25.89
N VAL A 90 -16.44 13.23 26.05
CA VAL A 90 -15.37 13.71 25.14
C VAL A 90 -14.31 12.64 24.91
N LYS A 91 -13.83 11.97 25.96
CA LYS A 91 -12.80 10.93 25.84
C LYS A 91 -13.21 9.76 24.95
N LYS A 92 -14.49 9.35 24.98
CA LYS A 92 -15.00 8.26 24.13
C LYS A 92 -15.07 8.70 22.67
N LEU A 93 -15.45 9.96 22.44
CA LEU A 93 -15.52 10.56 21.11
C LEU A 93 -14.13 10.78 20.50
N GLU A 94 -13.14 11.20 21.31
CA GLU A 94 -11.73 11.32 20.91
C GLU A 94 -11.16 9.94 20.57
N HIS A 95 -11.31 8.95 21.46
CA HIS A 95 -10.83 7.60 21.18
C HIS A 95 -11.44 6.99 19.92
N ARG A 96 -12.73 7.27 19.66
CA ARG A 96 -13.39 6.91 18.41
C ARG A 96 -12.74 7.58 17.20
N ALA A 97 -12.42 8.88 17.31
CA ALA A 97 -11.74 9.60 16.24
C ALA A 97 -10.36 8.97 15.96
N ASP A 98 -9.56 8.72 17.00
CA ASP A 98 -8.25 8.08 16.88
C ASP A 98 -8.33 6.73 16.14
N LYS A 99 -9.33 5.89 16.47
CA LYS A 99 -9.56 4.61 15.77
C LYS A 99 -9.89 4.81 14.29
N ALA A 100 -10.71 5.80 13.96
CA ALA A 100 -11.08 6.08 12.58
C ALA A 100 -9.89 6.63 11.77
N GLU A 101 -9.07 7.47 12.39
CA GLU A 101 -7.83 8.01 11.81
C GLU A 101 -6.80 6.90 11.58
N ASP A 102 -6.59 6.02 12.56
CA ASP A 102 -5.67 4.88 12.47
C ASP A 102 -6.11 3.85 11.43
N TYR A 103 -7.44 3.64 11.27
CA TYR A 103 -7.98 2.82 10.18
C TYR A 103 -7.66 3.41 8.81
N ALA A 104 -7.88 4.72 8.63
CA ALA A 104 -7.57 5.38 7.36
C ALA A 104 -6.07 5.26 7.02
N ALA A 105 -5.18 5.53 7.98
CA ALA A 105 -3.74 5.38 7.79
C ALA A 105 -3.36 3.94 7.42
N THR A 106 -3.91 2.95 8.11
CA THR A 106 -3.67 1.51 7.87
C THR A 106 -4.09 1.09 6.46
N THR A 107 -5.25 1.55 5.99
CA THR A 107 -5.72 1.25 4.63
C THR A 107 -4.84 1.84 3.53
N ILE A 108 -4.32 3.06 3.72
CA ILE A 108 -3.45 3.70 2.73
C ILE A 108 -2.08 3.04 2.69
N PHE A 109 -1.53 2.69 3.86
CA PHE A 109 -0.29 1.92 3.93
C PHE A 109 -0.41 0.60 3.17
N LEU A 110 -1.49 -0.16 3.39
CA LEU A 110 -1.71 -1.41 2.66
C LEU A 110 -1.85 -1.20 1.15
N ALA A 111 -2.49 -0.12 0.72
CA ALA A 111 -2.55 0.23 -0.70
C ALA A 111 -1.14 0.48 -1.29
N MET A 112 -0.29 1.23 -0.58
CA MET A 112 1.09 1.47 -0.97
C MET A 112 1.89 0.16 -1.11
N THR A 113 1.84 -0.73 -0.11
CA THR A 113 2.56 -2.01 -0.18
C THR A 113 2.02 -2.91 -1.30
N THR A 114 0.72 -2.89 -1.55
CA THR A 114 0.11 -3.66 -2.65
C THR A 114 0.59 -3.16 -4.02
N ILE A 115 0.86 -1.85 -4.17
CA ILE A 115 1.44 -1.30 -5.40
C ILE A 115 2.90 -1.77 -5.57
N GLU A 116 3.68 -1.85 -4.49
CA GLU A 116 5.04 -2.39 -4.52
C GLU A 116 5.06 -3.87 -4.91
N GLU A 117 4.13 -4.67 -4.37
CA GLU A 117 3.92 -6.08 -4.78
C GLU A 117 3.51 -6.17 -6.26
N ALA A 118 2.65 -5.27 -6.74
CA ALA A 118 2.26 -5.22 -8.15
C ALA A 118 3.43 -4.86 -9.08
N GLU A 119 4.37 -4.03 -8.63
CA GLU A 119 5.60 -3.73 -9.38
C GLU A 119 6.50 -4.95 -9.51
N GLU A 120 6.77 -5.67 -8.40
CA GLU A 120 7.52 -6.92 -8.41
C GLU A 120 6.90 -7.94 -9.38
N ALA A 121 5.60 -8.18 -9.25
CA ALA A 121 4.89 -9.17 -10.07
C ALA A 121 4.92 -8.79 -11.56
N THR A 122 4.84 -7.50 -11.88
CA THR A 122 4.92 -7.00 -13.25
C THR A 122 6.32 -7.22 -13.85
N LEU A 123 7.37 -6.89 -13.10
CA LEU A 123 8.75 -7.10 -13.54
C LEU A 123 9.06 -8.60 -13.71
N ALA A 124 8.58 -9.44 -12.79
CA ALA A 124 8.69 -10.90 -12.89
C ALA A 124 8.02 -11.44 -14.17
N ALA A 125 6.81 -10.98 -14.47
CA ALA A 125 6.11 -11.38 -15.69
C ALA A 125 6.83 -10.95 -16.97
N ILE A 126 7.48 -9.78 -16.97
CA ILE A 126 8.28 -9.29 -18.09
C ILE A 126 9.55 -10.13 -18.27
N ALA A 127 10.28 -10.39 -17.18
CA ALA A 127 11.47 -11.22 -17.19
C ALA A 127 11.17 -12.62 -17.74
N ALA A 128 10.09 -13.25 -17.28
CA ALA A 128 9.67 -14.57 -17.75
C ALA A 128 9.35 -14.61 -19.25
N ARG A 129 8.75 -13.54 -19.80
CA ARG A 129 8.51 -13.42 -21.25
C ARG A 129 9.79 -13.24 -22.05
N LEU A 130 10.77 -12.52 -21.51
CA LEU A 130 12.07 -12.34 -22.16
C LEU A 130 12.87 -13.65 -22.16
N ASP A 131 12.83 -14.43 -21.07
CA ASP A 131 13.42 -15.77 -21.02
C ASP A 131 12.79 -16.69 -22.08
N ALA A 132 11.46 -16.68 -22.19
CA ALA A 132 10.76 -17.45 -23.22
C ALA A 132 11.17 -17.04 -24.64
N LYS A 133 11.35 -15.74 -24.91
CA LYS A 133 11.85 -15.25 -26.20
C LYS A 133 13.30 -15.67 -26.47
N ALA A 134 14.17 -15.62 -25.45
CA ALA A 134 15.55 -16.07 -25.58
C ALA A 134 15.63 -17.56 -25.91
N ALA A 135 14.78 -18.38 -25.29
CA ALA A 135 14.67 -19.81 -25.60
C ALA A 135 14.24 -20.06 -27.06
N LEU A 136 13.28 -19.28 -27.59
CA LEU A 136 12.82 -19.37 -28.98
C LEU A 136 13.87 -18.86 -30.00
N GLY A 137 14.80 -18.00 -29.58
CA GLY A 137 15.86 -17.42 -30.40
C GLY A 137 17.12 -18.26 -30.53
N THR A 138 17.16 -19.48 -29.99
CA THR A 138 18.27 -20.45 -30.15
C THR A 138 18.02 -21.52 -31.21
N THR A 139 16.96 -21.38 -32.03
CA THR A 139 16.66 -22.28 -33.16
C THR A 139 16.69 -21.57 -34.51
N THR A 140 17.80 -20.94 -34.85
CA THR A 140 18.18 -20.73 -36.25
C THR A 140 19.64 -21.13 -36.42
N ASN A 141 19.82 -22.42 -36.77
CA ASN A 141 20.95 -22.88 -37.58
C ASN A 141 20.92 -22.21 -38.95
#